data_AF-A0A6I4I635-F1
#
_entry.id   AF-A0A6I4I635-F1
#
_cell.length_a   1.000
_cell.length_b   1.000
_cell.length_c   1.000
_cell.angle_alpha   90.00
_cell.angle_beta   90.00
_cell.angle_gamma   90.00
#
_symmetry.space_group_name_H-M   'P 1'
#
loop_
_entity.id
_entity.type
_entity.pdbx_description
1 polymer ?
#
loop_
_entity_poly.entity_id
_entity_poly.type
_entity_poly.pdbx_seq_one_letter_code
_entity_poly.pdbx_strand_id
1 'polypeptide(L)'
;MELIQIIQHYYWEVYNRHYSIGVIKKSWLARKYCPITLFKNDIEDAKLTSVFDIDEWEQIKAEGLSISDDVYQSLYLYHLNLQRVNYEKIITINTEETFNSFELELLQKEVLNYMHKKQIVIETLPTSNVRIGHHNDYSSYHLWNWLEWENEGCPLPPIVVGTDDTGIFATNILNEFANIYCYLTNSGRTNHNKAFDIIKKLDYNSQVYKFT
;
A
#
# COMPACT_ATOMS: atom_id res chain seq x y z
N MET A 1 6.76 27.67 -2.20
CA MET A 1 7.57 27.36 -3.39
C MET A 1 6.61 26.89 -4.48
N GLU A 2 6.73 27.36 -5.71
CA GLU A 2 5.83 26.95 -6.80
C GLU A 2 6.05 25.47 -7.14
N LEU A 3 5.00 24.69 -7.42
CA LEU A 3 5.09 23.22 -7.62
C LEU A 3 6.18 22.81 -8.63
N ILE A 4 6.34 23.57 -9.71
CA ILE A 4 7.35 23.33 -10.73
C ILE A 4 8.77 23.41 -10.14
N GLN A 5 9.02 24.38 -9.26
CA GLN A 5 10.31 24.56 -8.59
C GLN A 5 10.61 23.39 -7.66
N ILE A 6 9.59 22.90 -6.95
CA ILE A 6 9.70 21.71 -6.08
C ILE A 6 10.10 20.48 -6.91
N ILE A 7 9.42 20.24 -8.03
CA ILE A 7 9.73 19.10 -8.92
C ILE A 7 11.16 19.21 -9.47
N GLN A 8 11.56 20.39 -9.93
CA GLN A 8 12.92 20.62 -10.44
C GLN A 8 13.99 20.42 -9.37
N HIS A 9 13.74 20.89 -8.15
CA HIS A 9 14.63 20.73 -7.01
C HIS A 9 14.88 19.24 -6.72
N TYR A 10 13.81 18.46 -6.50
CA TYR A 10 13.96 17.04 -6.19
C TYR A 10 14.50 16.23 -7.38
N TYR A 11 14.16 16.61 -8.62
CA TYR A 11 14.75 15.97 -9.79
C TYR A 11 16.27 16.16 -9.82
N TRP A 12 16.75 17.37 -9.49
CA TRP A 12 18.17 17.65 -9.37
C TRP A 12 18.80 16.86 -8.21
N GLU A 13 18.16 16.79 -7.05
CA GLU A 13 18.70 16.02 -5.91
C GLU A 13 18.88 14.53 -6.22
N VAL A 14 17.96 13.95 -7.00
CA VAL A 14 18.01 12.53 -7.35
C VAL A 14 18.98 12.26 -8.50
N TYR A 15 18.99 13.10 -9.54
CA TYR A 15 19.68 12.79 -10.80
C TYR A 15 20.87 13.69 -11.12
N ASN A 16 21.05 14.79 -10.39
CA ASN A 16 22.03 15.85 -10.66
C ASN A 16 21.96 16.36 -12.11
N ARG A 17 20.73 16.53 -12.61
CA ARG A 17 20.43 17.00 -13.98
C ARG A 17 19.24 17.95 -13.94
N HIS A 18 19.14 18.80 -14.96
CA HIS A 18 17.98 19.63 -15.20
C HIS A 18 17.39 19.29 -16.56
N TYR A 19 16.08 19.05 -16.59
CA TYR A 19 15.30 18.90 -17.80
C TYR A 19 14.06 19.78 -17.72
N SER A 20 13.45 20.12 -18.85
CA SER A 20 12.17 20.84 -18.81
C SER A 20 11.09 20.00 -18.13
N ILE A 21 10.08 20.66 -17.55
CA ILE A 21 8.97 19.94 -16.89
C ILE A 21 8.23 19.02 -17.86
N GLY A 22 8.17 19.38 -19.15
CA GLY A 22 7.59 18.54 -20.20
C GLY A 22 8.35 17.25 -20.41
N VAL A 23 9.69 17.31 -20.41
CA VAL A 23 10.56 16.13 -20.49
C VAL A 23 10.38 15.24 -19.26
N ILE A 24 10.42 15.82 -18.05
CA ILE A 24 10.26 15.07 -16.79
C ILE A 24 8.90 14.36 -16.76
N LYS A 25 7.83 15.04 -17.17
CA LYS A 25 6.49 14.46 -17.24
C LYS A 25 6.42 13.32 -18.26
N LYS A 26 6.96 13.51 -19.46
CA LYS A 26 6.94 12.49 -20.52
C LYS A 26 7.78 11.26 -20.13
N SER A 27 8.95 11.46 -19.51
CA SER A 27 9.77 10.35 -19.04
C SER A 27 9.11 9.59 -17.88
N TRP A 28 8.43 10.28 -16.96
CA TRP A 28 7.64 9.63 -15.91
C TRP A 28 6.51 8.77 -16.46
N LEU A 29 5.73 9.28 -17.42
CA LEU A 29 4.65 8.52 -18.07
C LEU A 29 5.18 7.29 -18.82
N ALA A 30 6.37 7.38 -19.42
CA ALA A 30 7.00 6.28 -20.13
C ALA A 30 7.57 5.18 -19.21
N ARG A 31 7.59 5.36 -17.88
CA ARG A 31 7.96 4.30 -16.91
C ARG A 31 6.98 3.12 -16.87
N LYS A 32 5.81 3.25 -17.53
CA LYS A 32 4.86 2.15 -17.71
C LYS A 32 5.44 1.01 -18.57
N TYR A 33 6.42 1.32 -19.43
CA TYR A 33 7.03 0.34 -20.33
C TYR A 33 8.11 -0.46 -19.61
N CYS A 34 8.21 -1.75 -19.93
CA CYS A 34 9.26 -2.63 -19.44
C CYS A 34 10.65 -2.08 -19.86
N PRO A 35 11.55 -1.75 -18.91
CA PRO A 35 12.85 -1.19 -19.24
C PRO A 35 13.75 -2.16 -20.02
N ILE A 36 13.55 -3.47 -19.84
CA ILE A 36 14.27 -4.52 -20.57
C ILE A 36 13.93 -4.47 -22.06
N THR A 37 12.67 -4.21 -22.40
CA THR A 37 12.18 -4.07 -23.78
C THR A 37 12.49 -2.68 -24.34
N LEU A 38 12.21 -1.64 -23.57
CA LEU A 38 12.34 -0.22 -23.94
C LEU A 38 13.75 0.16 -24.44
N PHE A 39 14.79 -0.35 -23.78
CA PHE A 39 16.18 -0.01 -24.09
C PHE A 39 16.82 -0.93 -25.13
N LYS A 40 16.01 -1.77 -25.80
CA LYS A 40 16.47 -2.60 -26.91
C LYS A 40 16.32 -1.86 -28.24
N ASN A 41 17.40 -1.88 -29.01
CA ASN A 41 17.43 -1.27 -30.33
C ASN A 41 16.76 -2.13 -31.39
N ASP A 42 16.86 -3.45 -31.24
CA ASP A 42 16.42 -4.44 -32.21
C ASP A 42 15.35 -5.38 -31.63
N ILE A 43 14.40 -5.78 -32.48
CA ILE A 43 13.26 -6.61 -32.07
C ILE A 43 13.67 -8.07 -31.82
N GLU A 44 14.64 -8.60 -32.57
CA GLU A 44 15.10 -9.97 -32.39
C GLU A 44 15.82 -10.09 -31.04
N ASP A 45 16.64 -9.09 -30.68
CA ASP A 45 17.26 -9.00 -29.35
C ASP A 45 16.24 -8.83 -28.21
N ALA A 46 15.12 -8.15 -28.45
CA ALA A 46 14.07 -7.97 -27.46
C ALA A 46 13.28 -9.27 -27.23
N LYS A 47 12.98 -10.02 -28.29
CA LYS A 47 12.29 -11.33 -28.24
C LYS A 47 13.03 -12.38 -27.43
N LEU A 48 14.34 -12.26 -27.28
CA LEU A 48 15.15 -13.16 -26.45
C LEU A 48 14.92 -12.97 -24.94
N THR A 49 14.21 -11.92 -24.54
CA THR A 49 13.94 -11.63 -23.12
C THR A 49 12.66 -12.36 -22.67
N SER A 50 12.66 -12.87 -21.44
CA SER A 50 11.52 -13.64 -20.90
C SER A 50 10.25 -12.82 -20.65
N VAL A 51 10.31 -11.52 -20.88
CA VAL A 51 9.25 -10.53 -20.60
C VAL A 51 8.79 -9.81 -21.87
N PHE A 52 9.19 -10.29 -23.05
CA PHE A 52 8.84 -9.64 -24.31
C PHE A 52 7.34 -9.71 -24.59
N ASP A 53 6.79 -8.55 -24.93
CA ASP A 53 5.41 -8.38 -25.38
C ASP A 53 5.41 -7.57 -26.68
N ILE A 54 4.73 -8.08 -27.72
CA ILE A 54 4.75 -7.47 -29.05
C ILE A 54 3.94 -6.17 -29.09
N ASP A 55 2.82 -6.10 -28.37
CA ASP A 55 1.96 -4.93 -28.33
C ASP A 55 2.67 -3.77 -27.61
N GLU A 56 3.40 -4.08 -26.53
CA GLU A 56 4.25 -3.12 -25.83
C GLU A 56 5.39 -2.61 -26.72
N TRP A 57 6.06 -3.50 -27.48
CA TRP A 57 7.11 -3.11 -28.42
C TRP A 57 6.61 -2.11 -29.46
N GLU A 58 5.47 -2.39 -30.09
CA GLU A 58 4.87 -1.50 -31.08
C GLU A 58 4.50 -0.14 -30.48
N GLN A 59 3.96 -0.12 -29.26
CA GLN A 59 3.67 1.13 -28.54
C GLN A 59 4.95 1.93 -28.26
N ILE A 60 6.02 1.29 -27.80
CA ILE A 60 7.31 1.95 -27.56
C ILE A 60 7.86 2.58 -28.85
N LYS A 61 7.77 1.88 -29.98
CA LYS A 61 8.23 2.43 -31.27
C LYS A 61 7.33 3.57 -31.77
N ALA A 62 6.02 3.50 -31.53
CA ALA A 62 5.09 4.58 -31.86
C ALA A 62 5.35 5.87 -31.05
N GLU A 63 5.85 5.75 -29.81
CA GLU A 63 6.26 6.90 -28.99
C GLU A 63 7.48 7.65 -29.55
N GLY A 64 8.25 6.98 -30.43
CA GLY A 64 9.38 7.56 -31.14
C GLY A 64 10.54 7.98 -30.26
N LEU A 65 10.75 7.31 -29.12
CA LEU A 65 11.85 7.63 -28.19
C LEU A 65 13.20 7.23 -28.80
N SER A 66 14.06 8.22 -29.03
CA SER A 66 15.44 8.01 -29.48
C SER A 66 16.42 8.12 -28.32
N ILE A 67 17.55 7.40 -28.41
CA ILE A 67 18.66 7.52 -27.45
C ILE A 67 19.14 8.98 -27.33
N SER A 68 19.06 9.76 -28.41
CA SER A 68 19.44 11.18 -28.39
C SER A 68 18.48 12.09 -27.61
N ASP A 69 17.28 11.61 -27.29
CA ASP A 69 16.23 12.45 -26.72
C ASP A 69 16.39 12.61 -25.21
N ASP A 70 16.17 13.84 -24.73
CA ASP A 70 16.17 14.14 -23.29
C ASP A 70 15.21 13.26 -22.49
N VAL A 71 14.09 12.86 -23.11
CA VAL A 71 13.09 11.96 -22.50
C VAL A 71 13.67 10.56 -22.29
N TYR A 72 14.36 10.03 -23.29
CA TYR A 72 15.05 8.74 -23.21
C TYR A 72 16.16 8.81 -22.16
N GLN A 73 16.98 9.85 -22.18
CA GLN A 73 18.07 10.03 -21.22
C GLN A 73 17.55 10.16 -19.79
N SER A 74 16.48 10.93 -19.57
CA SER A 74 15.80 11.03 -18.27
C SER A 74 15.28 9.69 -17.78
N LEU A 75 14.66 8.90 -18.67
CA LEU A 75 14.15 7.57 -18.35
C LEU A 75 15.27 6.56 -18.10
N TYR A 76 16.36 6.63 -18.86
CA TYR A 76 17.53 5.79 -18.66
C TYR A 76 18.16 6.03 -17.29
N LEU A 77 18.31 7.30 -16.88
CA LEU A 77 18.80 7.65 -15.55
C LEU A 77 17.96 7.03 -14.43
N TYR A 78 16.63 6.96 -14.57
CA TYR A 78 15.73 6.32 -13.60
C TYR A 78 16.08 4.85 -13.35
N HIS A 79 16.47 4.11 -14.39
CA HIS A 79 16.76 2.69 -14.32
C HIS A 79 18.23 2.37 -13.99
N LEU A 80 19.11 3.37 -13.88
CA LEU A 80 20.49 3.16 -13.48
C LEU A 80 20.58 2.83 -11.99
N ASN A 81 21.31 1.74 -11.68
CA ASN A 81 21.57 1.33 -10.30
C ASN A 81 22.23 2.45 -9.48
N LEU A 82 23.12 3.25 -10.10
CA LEU A 82 23.75 4.40 -9.45
C LEU A 82 22.75 5.40 -8.86
N GLN A 83 21.58 5.56 -9.48
CA GLN A 83 20.56 6.47 -8.97
C GLN A 83 19.65 5.83 -7.92
N ARG A 84 19.59 4.49 -7.83
CA ARG A 84 18.81 3.78 -6.80
C ARG A 84 19.23 4.17 -5.40
N VAL A 85 20.51 4.44 -5.18
CA VAL A 85 21.01 4.93 -3.89
C VAL A 85 20.32 6.22 -3.44
N ASN A 86 19.98 7.12 -4.37
CA ASN A 86 19.25 8.35 -4.04
C ASN A 86 17.76 8.08 -3.79
N TYR A 87 17.16 7.09 -4.46
CA TYR A 87 15.78 6.65 -4.23
C TYR A 87 15.59 5.91 -2.90
N GLU A 88 16.58 5.13 -2.50
CA GLU A 88 16.55 4.30 -1.30
C GLU A 88 16.94 5.09 -0.04
N LYS A 89 17.27 6.37 -0.17
CA LYS A 89 17.45 7.27 0.98
C LYS A 89 16.17 7.33 1.78
N ILE A 90 16.25 6.89 3.03
CA ILE A 90 15.16 7.03 4.00
C ILE A 90 14.97 8.52 4.25
N ILE A 91 13.77 9.01 3.90
CA ILE A 91 13.32 10.34 4.27
C ILE A 91 12.35 10.24 5.44
N THR A 92 12.47 11.16 6.38
CA THR A 92 11.48 11.32 7.44
C THR A 92 10.46 12.33 6.96
N ILE A 93 9.21 11.90 6.86
CA ILE A 93 8.08 12.78 6.60
C ILE A 93 7.36 13.04 7.91
N ASN A 94 6.96 14.29 8.14
CA ASN A 94 6.07 14.57 9.25
C ASN A 94 4.63 14.22 8.80
N THR A 95 4.11 13.14 9.37
CA THR A 95 2.78 12.61 9.02
C THR A 95 1.64 13.52 9.47
N GLU A 96 1.91 14.49 10.35
CA GLU A 96 0.92 15.44 10.86
C GLU A 96 0.91 16.79 10.10
N GLU A 97 1.66 16.93 9.00
CA GLU A 97 1.68 18.17 8.21
C GLU A 97 0.35 18.47 7.53
N THR A 98 -0.38 17.42 7.11
CA THR A 98 -1.68 17.57 6.42
C THR A 98 -2.84 17.34 7.37
N PHE A 99 -2.80 16.26 8.16
CA PHE A 99 -3.81 15.93 9.15
C PHE A 99 -3.13 15.58 10.46
N ASN A 100 -3.51 16.25 11.54
CA ASN A 100 -3.10 15.82 12.87
C ASN A 100 -3.84 14.54 13.30
N SER A 101 -3.39 13.92 14.38
CA SER A 101 -4.00 12.68 14.92
C SER A 101 -5.52 12.77 15.14
N PHE A 102 -6.04 13.91 15.60
CA PHE A 102 -7.49 14.09 15.80
C PHE A 102 -8.26 14.14 14.48
N GLU A 103 -7.72 14.84 13.47
CA GLU A 103 -8.31 14.91 12.13
C GLU A 103 -8.30 13.54 11.44
N LEU A 104 -7.22 12.77 11.62
CA LEU A 104 -7.13 11.39 11.12
C LEU A 104 -8.16 10.47 11.79
N GLU A 105 -8.37 10.59 13.10
CA GLU A 105 -9.40 9.83 13.80
C GLU A 105 -10.81 10.16 13.26
N LEU A 106 -11.12 11.45 13.08
CA LEU A 106 -12.40 11.88 12.49
C LEU A 106 -12.60 11.30 11.09
N LEU A 107 -11.56 11.35 10.25
CA LEU A 107 -11.61 10.78 8.91
C LEU A 107 -11.84 9.26 8.95
N GLN A 108 -11.14 8.54 9.83
CA GLN A 108 -11.32 7.10 9.99
C GLN A 108 -12.74 6.75 10.44
N LYS A 109 -13.29 7.47 11.43
CA LYS A 109 -14.68 7.30 11.89
C LYS A 109 -15.69 7.55 10.78
N GLU A 110 -15.46 8.55 9.92
CA GLU A 110 -16.38 8.82 8.80
C GLU A 110 -16.28 7.78 7.68
N VAL A 111 -15.09 7.23 7.42
CA VAL A 111 -14.93 6.10 6.49
C VAL A 111 -15.66 4.86 7.02
N LEU A 112 -15.52 4.54 8.31
CA LEU A 112 -16.26 3.42 8.94
C LEU A 112 -17.78 3.63 8.84
N ASN A 113 -18.26 4.85 9.11
CA ASN A 113 -19.67 5.22 8.96
C ASN A 113 -20.17 5.04 7.53
N TYR A 114 -19.37 5.46 6.54
CA TYR A 114 -19.69 5.24 5.12
C TYR A 114 -19.79 3.75 4.79
N MET A 115 -18.80 2.95 5.20
CA MET A 115 -18.79 1.50 4.98
C MET A 115 -19.98 0.81 5.64
N HIS A 116 -20.30 1.18 6.89
CA HIS A 116 -21.46 0.70 7.62
C HIS A 116 -22.77 0.96 6.86
N LYS A 117 -22.99 2.21 6.41
CA LYS A 117 -24.18 2.59 5.62
C LYS A 117 -24.28 1.85 4.28
N LYS A 118 -23.14 1.49 3.69
CA LYS A 118 -23.06 0.74 2.43
C LYS A 118 -23.08 -0.77 2.62
N GLN A 119 -23.20 -1.25 3.87
CA GLN A 119 -23.14 -2.68 4.22
C GLN A 119 -21.87 -3.36 3.69
N ILE A 120 -20.76 -2.61 3.68
CA ILE A 120 -19.44 -3.13 3.34
C ILE A 120 -18.88 -3.81 4.59
N VAL A 121 -18.37 -5.02 4.41
CA VAL A 121 -17.74 -5.81 5.48
C VAL A 121 -16.24 -5.59 5.46
N ILE A 122 -15.64 -5.50 6.63
CA ILE A 122 -14.17 -5.45 6.77
C ILE A 122 -13.68 -6.86 7.09
N GLU A 123 -12.86 -7.42 6.20
CA GLU A 123 -12.02 -8.55 6.54
C GLU A 123 -10.73 -8.05 7.18
N THR A 124 -10.49 -8.46 8.42
CA THR A 124 -9.29 -8.09 9.16
C THR A 124 -8.34 -9.28 9.27
N LEU A 125 -7.05 -9.03 9.08
CA LEU A 125 -6.00 -10.04 8.89
C LEU A 125 -4.93 -9.86 9.96
N PRO A 126 -5.11 -10.38 11.19
CA PRO A 126 -4.31 -9.95 12.34
C PRO A 126 -2.82 -10.27 12.19
N THR A 127 -2.47 -11.52 11.92
CA THR A 127 -1.06 -11.91 11.79
C THR A 127 -0.38 -11.22 10.61
N SER A 128 -1.01 -11.15 9.43
CA SER A 128 -0.37 -10.51 8.28
C SER A 128 -0.14 -9.02 8.52
N ASN A 129 -1.14 -8.30 9.03
CA ASN A 129 -1.01 -6.88 9.37
C ASN A 129 0.08 -6.60 10.40
N VAL A 130 0.26 -7.48 11.40
CA VAL A 130 1.36 -7.36 12.38
C VAL A 130 2.72 -7.69 11.76
N ARG A 131 2.78 -8.63 10.81
CA ARG A 131 4.05 -9.09 10.22
C ARG A 131 4.60 -8.18 9.13
N ILE A 132 3.73 -7.60 8.30
CA ILE A 132 4.12 -6.80 7.13
C ILE A 132 3.63 -5.35 7.17
N GLY A 133 2.71 -5.01 8.07
CA GLY A 133 2.18 -3.66 8.22
C GLY A 133 3.01 -2.77 9.15
N HIS A 134 2.44 -1.62 9.49
CA HIS A 134 3.05 -0.63 10.39
C HIS A 134 2.77 -0.92 11.89
N HIS A 135 2.33 -2.13 12.22
CA HIS A 135 2.04 -2.54 13.59
C HIS A 135 3.29 -3.16 14.22
N ASN A 136 3.68 -2.70 15.41
CA ASN A 136 4.79 -3.28 16.16
C ASN A 136 4.44 -4.68 16.69
N ASP A 137 3.22 -4.79 17.19
CA ASP A 137 2.62 -6.00 17.73
C ASP A 137 1.08 -5.82 17.79
N TYR A 138 0.38 -6.81 18.34
CA TYR A 138 -1.07 -6.77 18.53
C TYR A 138 -1.58 -5.61 19.40
N SER A 139 -0.74 -4.99 20.23
CA SER A 139 -1.13 -3.82 21.03
C SER A 139 -1.31 -2.55 20.21
N SER A 140 -0.62 -2.47 19.06
CA SER A 140 -0.77 -1.39 18.09
C SER A 140 -1.83 -1.67 17.02
N TYR A 141 -2.42 -2.87 17.04
CA TYR A 141 -3.39 -3.31 16.04
C TYR A 141 -4.76 -2.64 16.22
N HIS A 142 -5.30 -2.14 15.11
CA HIS A 142 -6.43 -1.20 15.08
C HIS A 142 -7.77 -1.77 15.56
N LEU A 143 -7.91 -3.10 15.65
CA LEU A 143 -9.17 -3.75 16.03
C LEU A 143 -9.70 -3.26 17.39
N TRP A 144 -8.81 -3.02 18.37
CA TRP A 144 -9.25 -2.51 19.67
C TRP A 144 -9.87 -1.13 19.58
N ASN A 145 -9.28 -0.23 18.79
CA ASN A 145 -9.82 1.13 18.62
C ASN A 145 -11.22 1.09 17.99
N TRP A 146 -11.43 0.21 17.02
CA TRP A 146 -12.73 0.02 16.39
C TRP A 146 -13.79 -0.47 17.37
N LEU A 147 -13.44 -1.43 18.24
CA LEU A 147 -14.34 -1.93 19.27
C LEU A 147 -14.70 -0.85 20.31
N GLU A 148 -13.73 -0.03 20.71
CA GLU A 148 -13.98 1.09 21.62
C GLU A 148 -14.84 2.17 20.97
N TRP A 149 -14.57 2.52 19.71
CA TRP A 149 -15.41 3.48 18.98
C TRP A 149 -16.83 2.96 18.80
N GLU A 150 -17.04 1.66 18.59
CA GLU A 150 -18.38 1.08 18.59
C GLU A 150 -19.06 1.23 19.96
N ASN A 151 -18.34 1.02 21.06
CA ASN A 151 -18.85 1.25 22.43
C ASN A 151 -19.20 2.74 22.68
N GLU A 152 -18.49 3.66 22.02
CA GLU A 152 -18.77 5.11 22.02
C GLU A 152 -19.94 5.51 21.11
N GLY A 153 -20.52 4.56 20.36
CA GLY A 153 -21.64 4.79 19.45
C GLY A 153 -21.25 5.16 18.01
N CYS A 154 -19.97 5.03 17.65
CA CYS A 154 -19.54 5.15 16.26
C CYS A 154 -20.09 3.98 15.43
N PRO A 155 -20.74 4.23 14.28
CA PRO A 155 -21.17 3.15 13.41
C PRO A 155 -19.97 2.35 12.88
N LEU A 156 -19.92 1.07 13.25
CA LEU A 156 -18.89 0.14 12.81
C LEU A 156 -19.49 -0.82 11.76
N PRO A 157 -18.87 -1.00 10.58
CA PRO A 157 -19.26 -2.06 9.67
C PRO A 157 -19.03 -3.44 10.31
N PRO A 158 -19.70 -4.50 9.83
CA PRO A 158 -19.38 -5.85 10.26
C PRO A 158 -17.90 -6.16 10.00
N ILE A 159 -17.25 -6.76 10.99
CA ILE A 159 -15.86 -7.21 10.90
C ILE A 159 -15.85 -8.74 10.90
N VAL A 160 -15.05 -9.31 10.00
CA VAL A 160 -14.74 -10.74 9.91
C VAL A 160 -13.23 -10.95 10.01
N VAL A 161 -12.80 -12.14 10.41
CA VAL A 161 -11.37 -12.47 10.57
C VAL A 161 -10.92 -13.38 9.44
N GLY A 162 -9.81 -13.04 8.81
CA GLY A 162 -9.16 -13.84 7.78
C GLY A 162 -7.70 -14.12 8.12
N THR A 163 -7.10 -15.10 7.43
CA THR A 163 -5.70 -15.52 7.66
C THR A 163 -4.71 -14.90 6.69
N ASP A 164 -5.19 -14.35 5.57
CA ASP A 164 -4.36 -13.97 4.44
C ASP A 164 -3.63 -15.22 3.90
N ASP A 165 -2.29 -15.25 3.92
CA ASP A 165 -1.47 -16.39 3.49
C ASP A 165 -0.99 -17.28 4.63
N THR A 166 -1.70 -18.39 4.89
CA THR A 166 -1.34 -19.35 5.97
C THR A 166 0.05 -19.95 5.80
N GLY A 167 0.52 -20.15 4.56
CA GLY A 167 1.85 -20.66 4.25
C GLY A 167 2.99 -19.67 4.52
N ILE A 168 2.76 -18.38 4.29
CA ILE A 168 3.76 -17.32 4.51
C ILE A 168 3.83 -16.99 6.01
N PHE A 169 2.68 -16.87 6.67
CA PHE A 169 2.60 -16.44 8.07
C PHE A 169 2.64 -17.58 9.09
N ALA A 170 2.70 -18.84 8.64
CA ALA A 170 2.68 -20.04 9.47
C ALA A 170 1.54 -20.00 10.50
N THR A 171 0.36 -19.60 10.04
CA THR A 171 -0.83 -19.38 10.87
C THR A 171 -2.05 -20.16 10.34
N ASN A 172 -3.15 -20.15 11.09
CA ASN A 172 -4.44 -20.67 10.69
C ASN A 172 -5.55 -19.85 11.36
N ILE A 173 -6.81 -20.06 10.97
CA ILE A 173 -7.91 -19.23 11.47
C ILE A 173 -8.10 -19.33 13.00
N LEU A 174 -7.82 -20.49 13.59
CA LEU A 174 -7.86 -20.68 15.05
C LEU A 174 -6.79 -19.83 15.74
N ASN A 175 -5.59 -19.77 15.17
CA ASN A 175 -4.51 -18.93 15.68
C ASN A 175 -4.88 -17.44 15.62
N GLU A 176 -5.54 -16.98 14.54
CA GLU A 176 -5.99 -15.58 14.45
C GLU A 176 -6.96 -15.21 15.58
N PHE A 177 -7.98 -16.04 15.82
CA PHE A 177 -8.89 -15.84 16.95
C PHE A 177 -8.18 -15.93 18.30
N ALA A 178 -7.25 -16.89 18.46
CA ALA A 178 -6.47 -17.04 19.68
C ALA A 178 -5.56 -15.82 19.95
N ASN A 179 -4.97 -15.24 18.91
CA ASN A 179 -4.15 -14.03 19.01
C ASN A 179 -4.99 -12.83 19.43
N ILE A 180 -6.17 -12.64 18.82
CA ILE A 180 -7.12 -11.59 19.23
C ILE A 180 -7.53 -11.78 20.69
N TYR A 181 -7.92 -13.00 21.08
CA TYR A 181 -8.34 -13.30 22.45
C TYR A 181 -7.22 -13.03 23.45
N CYS A 182 -6.01 -13.57 23.19
CA CYS A 182 -4.85 -13.38 24.07
C CYS A 182 -4.49 -11.90 24.18
N TYR A 183 -4.54 -11.13 23.09
CA TYR A 183 -4.32 -9.70 23.15
C TYR A 183 -5.35 -9.00 24.06
N LEU A 184 -6.64 -9.26 23.83
CA LEU A 184 -7.73 -8.65 24.59
C LEU A 184 -7.62 -8.92 26.10
N THR A 185 -7.23 -10.15 26.49
CA THR A 185 -7.16 -10.55 27.90
C THR A 185 -5.83 -10.24 28.55
N ASN A 186 -4.71 -10.57 27.91
CA ASN A 186 -3.38 -10.47 28.52
C ASN A 186 -2.91 -9.02 28.62
N SER A 187 -3.37 -8.15 27.71
CA SER A 187 -3.11 -6.71 27.78
C SER A 187 -4.10 -5.97 28.69
N GLY A 188 -5.02 -6.68 29.35
CA GLY A 188 -5.99 -6.09 30.28
C GLY A 188 -7.02 -5.17 29.62
N ARG A 189 -7.20 -5.25 28.30
CA ARG A 189 -8.18 -4.43 27.56
C ARG A 189 -9.61 -4.80 27.95
N THR A 190 -9.87 -6.07 28.17
CA THR A 190 -11.18 -6.55 28.64
C THR A 190 -11.06 -7.88 29.38
N ASN A 191 -12.14 -8.30 30.04
CA ASN A 191 -12.18 -9.58 30.75
C ASN A 191 -12.48 -10.75 29.79
N HIS A 192 -12.21 -11.98 30.25
CA HIS A 192 -12.40 -13.20 29.46
C HIS A 192 -13.80 -13.36 28.86
N ASN A 193 -14.86 -13.01 29.60
CA ASN A 193 -16.24 -13.16 29.11
C ASN A 193 -16.50 -12.21 27.93
N LYS A 194 -16.15 -10.93 28.10
CA LYS A 194 -16.29 -9.92 27.04
C LYS A 194 -15.39 -10.24 25.84
N ALA A 195 -14.17 -10.70 26.06
CA ALA A 195 -13.28 -11.14 24.98
C ALA A 195 -13.93 -12.28 24.17
N PHE A 196 -14.52 -13.26 24.86
CA PHE A 196 -15.18 -14.39 24.19
C PHE A 196 -16.43 -13.94 23.39
N ASP A 197 -17.19 -12.98 23.89
CA ASP A 197 -18.33 -12.42 23.16
C ASP A 197 -17.90 -11.65 21.90
N ILE A 198 -16.77 -10.94 21.96
CA ILE A 198 -16.15 -10.32 20.78
C ILE A 198 -15.77 -11.39 19.75
N ILE A 199 -15.09 -12.46 20.17
CA ILE A 199 -14.70 -13.57 19.27
C ILE A 199 -15.93 -14.20 18.61
N LYS A 200 -17.00 -14.48 19.38
CA LYS A 200 -18.27 -14.99 18.83
C LYS A 200 -18.89 -14.06 17.80
N LYS A 201 -18.88 -12.75 18.07
CA LYS A 201 -19.42 -11.74 17.14
C LYS A 201 -18.66 -11.76 15.81
N LEU A 202 -17.34 -11.81 15.86
CA LEU A 202 -16.48 -11.87 14.68
C LEU A 202 -16.74 -13.13 13.85
N ASP A 203 -16.80 -14.31 14.48
CA ASP A 203 -17.12 -15.57 13.79
C ASP A 203 -18.54 -15.59 13.23
N TYR A 204 -19.51 -15.09 14.00
CA TYR A 204 -20.90 -14.98 13.56
C TYR A 204 -21.03 -14.11 12.29
N ASN A 205 -20.34 -12.97 12.24
CA ASN A 205 -20.30 -12.12 11.05
C ASN A 205 -19.77 -12.89 9.84
N SER A 206 -18.72 -13.71 9.99
CA SER A 206 -18.18 -14.52 8.90
C SER A 206 -19.21 -15.48 8.31
N GLN A 207 -20.11 -16.02 9.14
CA GLN A 207 -21.19 -16.89 8.68
C GLN A 207 -22.29 -16.12 7.94
N VAL A 208 -22.61 -14.91 8.39
CA VAL A 208 -23.67 -14.07 7.81
C VAL A 208 -23.25 -13.50 6.45
N TYR A 209 -21.99 -13.09 6.31
CA TYR A 209 -21.52 -12.31 5.16
C TYR A 209 -20.72 -13.09 4.12
N LYS A 210 -20.64 -14.42 4.25
CA LYS A 210 -20.02 -15.27 3.21
C LYS A 210 -20.76 -15.14 1.87
N PHE A 211 -20.01 -15.12 0.77
CA PHE A 211 -20.60 -15.22 -0.57
C PHE A 211 -21.01 -16.68 -0.79
N THR A 212 -22.32 -16.91 -0.92
CA THR A 212 -22.92 -18.24 -1.14
C THR A 212 -22.72 -18.72 -2.57
#